data_AF-A0A7X0CDX1-F1
#
_entry.id   AF-A0A7X0CDX1-F1
#
_cell.length_a   1.000
_cell.length_b   1.000
_cell.length_c   1.000
_cell.angle_alpha   90.00
_cell.angle_beta   90.00
_cell.angle_gamma   90.00
#
_symmetry.space_group_name_H-M   'P 1'
#
loop_
_entity.id
_entity.type
_entity.pdbx_description
1 polymer ?
#
loop_
_entity_poly.entity_id
_entity_poly.type
_entity_poly.pdbx_seq_one_letter_code
_entity_poly.pdbx_strand_id
1 'polypeptide(L)'
;MADHSARRRSLLISSVAAGTAILVPAQIDDAPPRMERRGKVGDIGDAVVPPAIVNLAEFGGTPGAGRIRLIDAFNQAFAALTKSDGGTLLVPAGVYDFGRYAEHAYIILCRNLRNVAISAYGATFMATTSAKVTPNMFYFSNFYNITIAGASFIDPGFNASTNWQGMYCVGIQADRASSGFRLVDCYAERVVGLLGSNNNAASRNYLSNVSVQGEVRYSYYGVGVSFIRENVNVGLVCHNVRRALVASSLKNANFVIFASSSSNWPGSNGLVSLATSGASSGNVENVRVQVDVSGACIHSAYIHFYHQGHEVAGYMRNIDATVNVIDSDSTGTLFLFDHEIDGVQSTTRRTWDRISLHGTVSRNFRGCIIVNTSVPMSPGVIYLDRHLAQSRNCKGLGSGCNTSFVLLK
;
A
#
# COMPACT_ATOMS: atom_id res chain seq x y z
N MET A 1 33.50 -1.05 25.69
CA MET A 1 33.59 -1.27 24.24
C MET A 1 33.23 -2.71 23.95
N ALA A 2 31.96 -2.95 23.62
CA ALA A 2 31.47 -4.17 23.02
C ALA A 2 30.18 -3.82 22.28
N ASP A 3 30.09 -4.38 21.08
CA ASP A 3 29.21 -4.09 19.97
C ASP A 3 27.75 -4.45 20.27
N HIS A 4 26.85 -3.45 20.19
CA HIS A 4 25.40 -3.60 20.30
C HIS A 4 24.72 -3.08 19.02
N SER A 5 25.01 -3.72 17.89
CA SER A 5 24.36 -3.39 16.61
C SER A 5 23.95 -4.63 15.81
N ALA A 6 23.06 -5.47 16.35
CA ALA A 6 22.33 -6.46 15.54
C ALA A 6 21.13 -7.06 16.29
N ARG A 7 20.05 -6.31 16.48
CA ARG A 7 18.70 -6.85 16.76
C ARG A 7 17.65 -5.74 16.69
N ARG A 8 17.23 -5.36 15.49
CA ARG A 8 15.94 -4.68 15.28
C ARG A 8 15.05 -5.63 14.49
N ARG A 9 14.18 -6.32 15.24
CA ARG A 9 13.16 -7.24 14.70
C ARG A 9 12.17 -6.43 13.87
N SER A 10 12.09 -6.81 12.60
CA SER A 10 11.00 -6.49 11.69
C SER A 10 9.70 -7.08 12.26
N LEU A 11 8.75 -6.22 12.62
CA LEU A 11 7.36 -6.61 12.90
C LEU A 11 6.66 -6.70 11.54
N LEU A 12 6.67 -7.90 10.95
CA LEU A 12 5.89 -8.21 9.76
C LEU A 12 4.75 -9.16 10.13
N ILE A 13 3.58 -8.78 9.64
CA ILE A 13 2.28 -9.40 9.79
C ILE A 13 2.38 -10.90 9.46
N SER A 14 2.34 -11.73 10.49
CA SER A 14 2.11 -13.17 10.37
C SER A 14 0.61 -13.41 10.22
N SER A 15 0.16 -13.82 9.04
CA SER A 15 -1.04 -14.64 8.91
C SER A 15 -0.64 -15.92 8.20
N VAL A 16 -0.87 -17.03 8.90
CA VAL A 16 -0.61 -18.40 8.47
C VAL A 16 -1.85 -18.89 7.74
N ALA A 17 -1.71 -19.35 6.49
CA ALA A 17 -2.39 -20.54 6.00
C ALA A 17 -1.75 -21.00 4.69
N ALA A 18 -1.38 -22.28 4.68
CA ALA A 18 -0.74 -22.99 3.58
C ALA A 18 -1.66 -23.11 2.36
N GLY A 19 -1.08 -23.00 1.17
CA GLY A 19 -1.70 -23.38 -0.09
C GLY A 19 -0.64 -24.02 -0.98
N THR A 20 -0.91 -25.24 -1.43
CA THR A 20 -0.13 -25.99 -2.40
C THR A 20 0.14 -25.13 -3.65
N ALA A 21 1.40 -25.11 -4.09
CA ALA A 21 1.82 -24.37 -5.28
C ALA A 21 1.21 -25.01 -6.54
N ILE A 22 0.10 -24.45 -7.01
CA ILE A 22 -0.37 -24.70 -8.37
C ILE A 22 0.41 -23.74 -9.28
N LEU A 23 1.12 -24.29 -10.26
CA LEU A 23 1.64 -23.52 -11.38
C LEU A 23 0.45 -22.91 -12.11
N VAL A 24 0.16 -21.63 -11.84
CA VAL A 24 -0.78 -20.87 -12.65
C VAL A 24 -0.02 -20.43 -13.90
N PRO A 25 -0.38 -20.92 -15.10
CA PRO A 25 0.15 -20.32 -16.32
C PRO A 25 -0.29 -18.86 -16.32
N ALA A 26 0.67 -17.96 -16.49
CA ALA A 26 0.39 -16.54 -16.71
C ALA A 26 -0.30 -16.38 -18.08
N GLN A 27 -1.58 -16.75 -18.17
CA GLN A 27 -2.44 -16.14 -19.18
C GLN A 27 -2.54 -14.67 -18.77
N ILE A 28 -1.82 -13.85 -19.53
CA ILE A 28 -2.01 -12.40 -19.57
C ILE A 28 -3.40 -12.24 -20.19
N ASP A 29 -4.44 -12.21 -19.35
CA ASP A 29 -5.74 -11.72 -19.80
C ASP A 29 -5.54 -10.30 -20.36
N ASP A 30 -6.36 -9.93 -21.36
CA ASP A 30 -6.42 -8.59 -21.93
C ASP A 30 -6.83 -7.60 -20.84
N ALA A 31 -5.83 -7.17 -20.08
CA ALA A 31 -6.04 -6.19 -19.06
C ALA A 31 -6.58 -4.91 -19.70
N PRO A 32 -7.38 -4.14 -18.95
CA PRO A 32 -7.89 -2.87 -19.44
C PRO A 32 -6.77 -2.02 -20.05
N PRO A 33 -7.02 -1.31 -21.16
CA PRO A 33 -6.05 -0.38 -21.71
C PRO A 33 -5.57 0.58 -20.61
N ARG A 34 -4.25 0.82 -20.60
CA ARG A 34 -3.57 1.70 -19.64
C ARG A 34 -4.31 3.04 -19.55
N MET A 35 -4.43 3.61 -18.35
CA MET A 35 -4.94 4.97 -18.24
C MET A 35 -4.00 5.94 -18.97
N GLU A 36 -4.53 6.71 -19.91
CA GLU A 36 -3.78 7.64 -20.78
C GLU A 36 -3.17 8.85 -20.05
N ARG A 37 -3.40 9.01 -18.74
CA ARG A 37 -2.81 10.10 -17.97
C ARG A 37 -1.38 9.73 -17.56
N ARG A 38 -0.42 9.96 -18.47
CA ARG A 38 0.98 10.13 -18.08
C ARG A 38 1.39 11.57 -18.34
N GLY A 39 1.95 12.22 -17.33
CA GLY A 39 2.68 13.48 -17.50
C GLY A 39 3.79 13.39 -18.57
N LYS A 40 4.35 14.55 -18.92
CA LYS A 40 5.40 14.66 -19.96
C LYS A 40 6.79 14.51 -19.34
N VAL A 41 7.78 14.09 -20.13
CA VAL A 41 9.20 14.08 -19.71
C VAL A 41 9.60 15.44 -19.16
N GLY A 42 10.20 15.46 -17.96
CA GLY A 42 10.59 16.69 -17.26
C GLY A 42 9.54 17.23 -16.28
N ASP A 43 8.31 16.70 -16.29
CA ASP A 43 7.33 17.02 -15.27
C ASP A 43 7.73 16.43 -13.90
N ILE A 44 7.39 17.15 -12.84
CA ILE A 44 7.70 16.83 -11.45
C ILE A 44 6.44 16.71 -10.58
N GLY A 45 5.25 16.68 -11.19
CA GLY A 45 3.98 16.45 -10.49
C GLY A 45 3.69 17.52 -9.46
N ASP A 46 3.87 18.80 -9.82
CA ASP A 46 3.71 19.96 -8.94
C ASP A 46 4.63 19.95 -7.70
N ALA A 47 5.80 19.31 -7.79
CA ALA A 47 6.80 19.41 -6.72
C ALA A 47 7.39 20.83 -6.64
N VAL A 48 7.52 21.36 -5.42
CA VAL A 48 8.19 22.63 -5.16
C VAL A 48 9.59 22.33 -4.63
N VAL A 49 10.59 22.50 -5.50
CA VAL A 49 12.00 22.21 -5.23
C VAL A 49 12.89 23.36 -5.75
N PRO A 50 14.14 23.48 -5.27
CA PRO A 50 15.11 24.41 -5.83
C PRO A 50 15.26 24.26 -7.37
N PRO A 51 15.68 25.32 -8.09
CA PRO A 51 15.75 25.31 -9.55
C PRO A 51 16.91 24.47 -10.12
N ALA A 52 17.76 23.88 -9.27
CA ALA A 52 18.88 23.06 -9.72
C ALA A 52 18.36 21.83 -10.49
N ILE A 53 19.00 21.54 -11.63
CA ILE A 53 18.68 20.39 -12.48
C ILE A 53 19.94 19.54 -12.59
N VAL A 54 19.80 18.24 -12.33
CA VAL A 54 20.86 17.25 -12.43
C VAL A 54 20.39 16.15 -13.37
N ASN A 55 21.15 15.85 -14.42
CA ASN A 55 20.78 14.78 -15.37
C ASN A 55 21.53 13.50 -15.03
N LEU A 56 20.80 12.39 -14.82
CA LEU A 56 21.39 11.10 -14.47
C LEU A 56 22.40 10.61 -15.53
N ALA A 57 22.18 10.95 -16.81
CA ALA A 57 23.06 10.56 -17.91
C ALA A 57 24.48 11.14 -17.79
N GLU A 58 24.64 12.32 -17.19
CA GLU A 58 25.95 12.98 -17.00
C GLU A 58 26.86 12.17 -16.07
N PHE A 59 26.28 11.35 -15.19
CA PHE A 59 27.01 10.44 -14.31
C PHE A 59 27.11 9.02 -14.90
N GLY A 60 26.68 8.83 -16.15
CA GLY A 60 26.64 7.55 -16.85
C GLY A 60 25.49 6.63 -16.47
N GLY A 61 24.43 7.16 -15.84
CA GLY A 61 23.19 6.42 -15.62
C GLY A 61 22.29 6.52 -16.84
N THR A 62 22.67 5.78 -17.89
CA THR A 62 21.93 5.67 -19.15
C THR A 62 21.30 4.28 -19.29
N PRO A 63 20.24 4.14 -20.09
CA PRO A 63 19.69 2.82 -20.41
C PRO A 63 20.77 1.87 -20.95
N GLY A 64 20.73 0.61 -20.50
CA GLY A 64 21.71 -0.41 -20.87
C GLY A 64 23.03 -0.38 -20.07
N ALA A 65 23.26 0.61 -19.22
CA ALA A 65 24.39 0.58 -18.29
C ALA A 65 24.22 -0.54 -17.25
N GLY A 66 25.32 -1.20 -16.87
CA GLY A 66 25.29 -2.28 -15.88
C GLY A 66 24.97 -1.78 -14.47
N ARG A 67 24.42 -2.66 -13.62
CA ARG A 67 23.97 -2.36 -12.24
C ARG A 67 24.91 -1.45 -11.45
N ILE A 68 26.21 -1.77 -11.37
CA ILE A 68 27.17 -1.01 -10.56
C ILE A 68 27.24 0.44 -11.04
N ARG A 69 27.31 0.64 -12.36
CA ARG A 69 27.34 1.97 -12.97
C ARG A 69 26.04 2.75 -12.71
N LEU A 70 24.90 2.09 -12.76
CA LEU A 70 23.61 2.72 -12.44
C LEU A 70 23.54 3.18 -10.99
N ILE A 71 23.95 2.33 -10.05
CA ILE A 71 23.98 2.67 -8.61
C ILE A 71 24.92 3.86 -8.38
N ASP A 72 26.13 3.83 -8.95
CA ASP A 72 27.09 4.92 -8.83
C ASP A 72 26.58 6.23 -9.44
N ALA A 73 25.86 6.16 -10.55
CA ALA A 73 25.27 7.34 -11.19
C ALA A 73 24.19 7.98 -10.30
N PHE A 74 23.30 7.19 -9.71
CA PHE A 74 22.31 7.70 -8.76
C PHE A 74 22.97 8.32 -7.52
N ASN A 75 23.98 7.66 -6.96
CA ASN A 75 24.72 8.17 -5.80
C ASN A 75 25.36 9.53 -6.09
N GLN A 76 26.01 9.67 -7.25
CA GLN A 76 26.63 10.94 -7.66
C GLN A 76 25.59 12.02 -7.95
N ALA A 77 24.49 11.69 -8.62
CA ALA A 77 23.42 12.62 -8.91
C ALA A 77 22.75 13.16 -7.62
N PHE A 78 22.47 12.28 -6.64
CA PHE A 78 21.95 12.71 -5.34
C PHE A 78 22.96 13.52 -4.54
N ALA A 79 24.26 13.20 -4.62
CA ALA A 79 25.29 14.01 -4.00
C ALA A 79 25.38 15.41 -4.63
N ALA A 80 25.22 15.53 -5.95
CA ALA A 80 25.14 16.81 -6.65
C ALA A 80 23.93 17.63 -6.20
N LEU A 81 22.74 17.02 -6.15
CA LEU A 81 21.54 17.69 -5.65
C LEU A 81 21.66 18.13 -4.18
N THR A 82 22.30 17.32 -3.34
CA THR A 82 22.54 17.67 -1.94
C THR A 82 23.41 18.92 -1.81
N LYS A 83 24.42 19.10 -2.69
CA LYS A 83 25.25 20.31 -2.73
C LYS A 83 24.48 21.55 -3.19
N SER A 84 23.33 21.37 -3.84
CA SER A 84 22.44 22.43 -4.32
C SER A 84 21.19 22.61 -3.45
N ASP A 85 21.19 22.06 -2.23
CA ASP A 85 20.06 22.07 -1.28
C ASP A 85 18.76 21.43 -1.82
N GLY A 86 18.87 20.59 -2.85
CA GLY A 86 17.78 19.93 -3.54
C GLY A 86 17.77 20.24 -5.04
N GLY A 87 16.64 19.97 -5.69
CA GLY A 87 16.42 20.21 -7.10
C GLY A 87 15.74 19.04 -7.81
N THR A 88 15.84 19.04 -9.13
CA THR A 88 15.25 17.99 -9.98
C THR A 88 16.33 17.05 -10.52
N LEU A 89 16.18 15.76 -10.25
CA LEU A 89 16.88 14.69 -10.97
C LEU A 89 16.08 14.35 -12.24
N LEU A 90 16.66 14.61 -13.41
CA LEU A 90 16.14 14.13 -14.69
C LEU A 90 16.68 12.73 -14.96
N VAL A 91 15.78 11.76 -15.08
CA VAL A 91 16.10 10.40 -15.51
C VAL A 91 15.63 10.24 -16.96
N PRO A 92 16.55 10.04 -17.92
CA PRO A 92 16.18 9.78 -19.32
C PRO A 92 15.22 8.60 -19.46
N ALA A 93 14.40 8.64 -20.51
CA ALA A 93 13.55 7.50 -20.85
C ALA A 93 14.40 6.28 -21.26
N GLY A 94 13.91 5.09 -20.93
CA GLY A 94 14.54 3.82 -21.28
C GLY A 94 14.51 2.80 -20.14
N VAL A 95 15.13 1.65 -20.39
CA VAL A 95 15.17 0.53 -19.44
C VAL A 95 16.47 0.54 -18.65
N TYR A 96 16.34 0.57 -17.33
CA TYR A 96 17.39 0.55 -16.34
C TYR A 96 17.38 -0.80 -15.64
N ASP A 97 18.20 -1.74 -16.13
CA ASP A 97 18.24 -3.11 -15.62
C ASP A 97 19.33 -3.28 -14.56
N PHE A 98 18.91 -3.56 -13.32
CA PHE A 98 19.79 -3.85 -12.18
C PHE A 98 20.11 -5.35 -12.07
N GLY A 99 19.67 -6.16 -13.02
CA GLY A 99 19.98 -7.58 -13.14
C GLY A 99 19.35 -8.43 -12.03
N ARG A 100 19.96 -9.58 -11.77
CA ARG A 100 19.51 -10.53 -10.73
C ARG A 100 19.80 -10.01 -9.33
N TYR A 101 18.84 -10.17 -8.42
CA TYR A 101 18.95 -9.74 -7.03
C TYR A 101 18.43 -10.83 -6.07
N ALA A 102 19.26 -11.20 -5.09
CA ALA A 102 18.97 -12.30 -4.15
C ALA A 102 19.13 -11.88 -2.67
N GLU A 103 19.25 -10.59 -2.40
CA GLU A 103 19.52 -10.05 -1.07
C GLU A 103 18.28 -9.33 -0.50
N HIS A 104 18.18 -9.23 0.83
CA HIS A 104 17.14 -8.45 1.52
C HIS A 104 17.47 -6.94 1.62
N ALA A 105 18.46 -6.48 0.88
CA ALA A 105 18.92 -5.09 0.91
C ALA A 105 18.20 -4.22 -0.12
N TYR A 106 18.36 -2.90 0.01
CA TYR A 106 17.96 -1.94 -1.01
C TYR A 106 18.94 -1.98 -2.19
N ILE A 107 18.47 -1.59 -3.37
CA ILE A 107 19.33 -1.42 -4.55
C ILE A 107 19.93 -0.02 -4.54
N ILE A 108 19.09 1.00 -4.36
CA ILE A 108 19.50 2.41 -4.26
C ILE A 108 19.08 2.97 -2.89
N LEU A 109 20.05 3.42 -2.10
CA LEU A 109 19.79 4.11 -0.83
C LEU A 109 19.75 5.62 -1.01
N CYS A 110 18.63 6.22 -0.62
CA CYS A 110 18.40 7.65 -0.63
C CYS A 110 18.32 8.15 0.82
N ARG A 111 19.47 8.40 1.44
CA ARG A 111 19.53 8.83 2.85
C ARG A 111 19.63 10.34 2.98
N ASN A 112 18.84 10.93 3.88
CA ASN A 112 18.89 12.36 4.24
C ASN A 112 18.63 13.33 3.06
N LEU A 113 17.95 12.88 2.00
CA LEU A 113 17.61 13.74 0.87
C LEU A 113 16.56 14.78 1.27
N ARG A 114 16.69 15.99 0.72
CA ARG A 114 15.80 17.12 0.97
C ARG A 114 15.46 17.86 -0.31
N ASN A 115 14.18 18.21 -0.49
CA ASN A 115 13.69 19.02 -1.60
C ASN A 115 14.10 18.46 -2.97
N VAL A 116 13.91 17.15 -3.17
CA VAL A 116 14.29 16.47 -4.43
C VAL A 116 13.04 16.01 -5.17
N ALA A 117 12.96 16.37 -6.44
CA ALA A 117 12.04 15.77 -7.39
C ALA A 117 12.80 14.85 -8.35
N ILE A 118 12.32 13.63 -8.58
CA ILE A 118 12.85 12.70 -9.56
C ILE A 118 11.83 12.63 -10.72
N SER A 119 12.16 13.25 -11.84
CA SER A 119 11.37 13.16 -13.08
C SER A 119 11.83 11.93 -13.87
N ALA A 120 11.03 10.88 -13.88
CA ALA A 120 11.35 9.57 -14.46
C ALA A 120 10.32 9.10 -15.51
N TYR A 121 9.58 10.02 -16.13
CA TYR A 121 8.64 9.69 -17.20
C TYR A 121 9.34 8.96 -18.36
N GLY A 122 8.87 7.74 -18.65
CA GLY A 122 9.44 6.88 -19.68
C GLY A 122 10.63 6.02 -19.20
N ALA A 123 11.09 6.19 -17.97
CA ALA A 123 12.07 5.30 -17.36
C ALA A 123 11.39 4.07 -16.76
N THR A 124 11.96 2.89 -17.04
CA THR A 124 11.56 1.61 -16.43
C THR A 124 12.72 1.05 -15.62
N PHE A 125 12.54 0.96 -14.31
CA PHE A 125 13.51 0.36 -13.39
C PHE A 125 13.18 -1.12 -13.21
N MET A 126 14.12 -1.98 -13.57
CA MET A 126 13.94 -3.43 -13.54
C MET A 126 14.98 -4.10 -12.64
N ALA A 127 14.54 -5.02 -11.79
CA ALA A 127 15.42 -5.94 -11.08
C ALA A 127 14.74 -7.30 -11.01
N THR A 128 15.48 -8.38 -11.31
CA THR A 128 14.92 -9.75 -11.30
C THR A 128 15.24 -10.41 -9.97
N THR A 129 14.24 -10.53 -9.09
CA THR A 129 14.44 -11.27 -7.84
C THR A 129 14.64 -12.76 -8.11
N SER A 130 15.64 -13.37 -7.46
CA SER A 130 16.01 -14.78 -7.70
C SER A 130 16.00 -15.64 -6.43
N ALA A 131 15.49 -15.11 -5.32
CA ALA A 131 15.34 -15.79 -4.04
C ALA A 131 14.08 -15.27 -3.33
N LYS A 132 13.71 -15.90 -2.20
CA LYS A 132 12.60 -15.43 -1.34
C LYS A 132 13.01 -14.19 -0.54
N VAL A 133 13.19 -13.09 -1.27
CA VAL A 133 13.62 -11.79 -0.76
C VAL A 133 12.66 -10.68 -1.19
N THR A 134 12.66 -9.59 -0.42
CA THR A 134 11.87 -8.39 -0.69
C THR A 134 12.72 -7.12 -0.68
N PRO A 135 13.63 -6.94 -1.65
CA PRO A 135 14.45 -5.74 -1.76
C PRO A 135 13.60 -4.52 -2.10
N ASN A 136 14.18 -3.32 -1.92
CA ASN A 136 13.57 -2.07 -2.37
C ASN A 136 14.41 -1.49 -3.52
N MET A 137 13.80 -1.12 -4.66
CA MET A 137 14.54 -0.44 -5.74
C MET A 137 15.11 0.88 -5.23
N PHE A 138 14.25 1.77 -4.74
CA PHE A 138 14.66 2.98 -4.03
C PHE A 138 14.28 2.89 -2.56
N TYR A 139 15.21 3.21 -1.66
CA TYR A 139 14.97 3.21 -0.23
C TYR A 139 15.27 4.57 0.38
N PHE A 140 14.24 5.31 0.76
CA PHE A 140 14.36 6.63 1.35
C PHE A 140 14.38 6.55 2.87
N SER A 141 15.47 7.04 3.46
CA SER A 141 15.63 7.11 4.91
C SER A 141 15.84 8.55 5.33
N ASN A 142 15.02 9.03 6.28
CA ASN A 142 15.14 10.36 6.89
C ASN A 142 15.10 11.52 5.89
N PHE A 143 14.02 11.62 5.13
CA PHE A 143 13.90 12.56 4.02
C PHE A 143 13.00 13.76 4.34
N TYR A 144 13.04 14.78 3.48
CA TYR A 144 12.09 15.89 3.51
C TYR A 144 11.72 16.35 2.10
N ASN A 145 10.43 16.47 1.80
CA ASN A 145 9.93 17.00 0.52
C ASN A 145 10.55 16.27 -0.70
N ILE A 146 10.17 15.00 -0.87
CA ILE A 146 10.63 14.13 -1.95
C ILE A 146 9.47 13.79 -2.87
N THR A 147 9.67 13.93 -4.18
CA THR A 147 8.71 13.48 -5.19
C THR A 147 9.38 12.56 -6.19
N ILE A 148 8.74 11.45 -6.56
CA ILE A 148 9.07 10.65 -7.74
C ILE A 148 7.89 10.72 -8.69
N ALA A 149 8.12 11.17 -9.92
CA ALA A 149 7.10 11.34 -10.95
C ALA A 149 7.39 10.42 -12.16
N GLY A 150 6.37 9.68 -12.62
CA GLY A 150 6.38 8.98 -13.90
C GLY A 150 7.20 7.69 -13.99
N ALA A 151 7.76 7.21 -12.87
CA ALA A 151 8.60 6.02 -12.84
C ALA A 151 7.79 4.74 -13.10
N SER A 152 8.32 3.84 -13.93
CA SER A 152 7.79 2.47 -14.09
C SER A 152 8.71 1.45 -13.42
N PHE A 153 8.14 0.42 -12.79
CA PHE A 153 8.88 -0.61 -12.07
C PHE A 153 8.42 -2.01 -12.44
N ILE A 154 9.38 -2.91 -12.68
CA ILE A 154 9.10 -4.30 -13.04
C ILE A 154 10.05 -5.25 -12.31
N ASP A 155 9.52 -6.35 -11.78
CA ASP A 155 10.32 -7.47 -11.29
C ASP A 155 9.93 -8.78 -11.98
N PRO A 156 10.69 -9.20 -13.02
CA PRO A 156 10.41 -10.45 -13.72
C PRO A 156 10.49 -11.70 -12.82
N GLY A 157 11.18 -11.60 -11.68
CA GLY A 157 11.36 -12.66 -10.70
C GLY A 157 10.24 -12.80 -9.68
N PHE A 158 9.28 -11.86 -9.65
CA PHE A 158 8.14 -11.91 -8.75
C PHE A 158 7.28 -13.16 -8.97
N ASN A 159 6.79 -13.72 -7.85
CA ASN A 159 5.92 -14.87 -7.86
C ASN A 159 4.78 -14.69 -6.83
N ALA A 160 3.56 -14.49 -7.32
CA ALA A 160 2.38 -14.26 -6.50
C ALA A 160 2.00 -15.43 -5.57
N SER A 161 2.44 -16.64 -5.91
CA SER A 161 2.21 -17.88 -5.15
C SER A 161 3.31 -18.13 -4.10
N THR A 162 4.44 -17.44 -4.18
CA THR A 162 5.53 -17.56 -3.21
C THR A 162 5.52 -16.37 -2.28
N ASN A 163 5.17 -16.61 -1.01
CA ASN A 163 5.24 -15.57 0.00
C ASN A 163 6.66 -14.99 0.06
N TRP A 164 6.74 -13.66 0.08
CA TRP A 164 7.98 -12.89 0.26
C TRP A 164 9.04 -13.05 -0.84
N GLN A 165 8.62 -13.32 -2.08
CA GLN A 165 9.49 -13.22 -3.25
C GLN A 165 9.04 -12.09 -4.17
N GLY A 166 9.84 -11.04 -4.22
CA GLY A 166 9.73 -9.97 -5.21
C GLY A 166 10.09 -8.59 -4.65
N MET A 167 10.24 -7.61 -5.51
CA MET A 167 10.73 -6.28 -5.13
C MET A 167 9.62 -5.33 -4.65
N TYR A 168 9.89 -4.49 -3.66
CA TYR A 168 9.17 -3.23 -3.46
C TYR A 168 9.79 -2.14 -4.33
N CYS A 169 8.98 -1.35 -5.03
CA CYS A 169 9.52 -0.28 -5.87
C CYS A 169 10.14 0.83 -5.01
N VAL A 170 9.44 1.23 -3.95
CA VAL A 170 9.87 2.29 -3.06
C VAL A 170 9.70 1.88 -1.59
N GLY A 171 10.79 1.91 -0.83
CA GLY A 171 10.79 1.78 0.61
C GLY A 171 10.96 3.14 1.27
N ILE A 172 10.20 3.43 2.33
CA ILE A 172 10.38 4.63 3.15
C ILE A 172 10.57 4.29 4.63
N GLN A 173 11.47 5.00 5.31
CA GLN A 173 11.69 4.87 6.75
C GLN A 173 12.11 6.21 7.36
N ALA A 174 11.74 6.43 8.62
CA ALA A 174 12.16 7.57 9.41
C ALA A 174 12.53 7.17 10.84
N ASP A 175 13.69 7.61 11.32
CA ASP A 175 14.07 7.59 12.74
C ASP A 175 14.14 8.99 13.37
N ARG A 176 13.82 10.01 12.58
CA ARG A 176 13.70 11.43 12.95
C ARG A 176 12.64 12.09 12.06
N ALA A 177 12.17 13.27 12.46
CA ALA A 177 11.13 14.01 11.74
C ALA A 177 11.40 14.07 10.22
N SER A 178 10.53 13.43 9.45
CA SER A 178 10.57 13.26 8.00
C SER A 178 9.17 13.45 7.45
N SER A 179 9.05 14.12 6.31
CA SER A 179 7.74 14.60 5.84
C SER A 179 7.75 14.87 4.34
N GLY A 180 6.57 14.75 3.72
CA GLY A 180 6.36 15.19 2.34
C GLY A 180 6.93 14.22 1.31
N PHE A 181 6.55 12.95 1.38
CA PHE A 181 6.89 11.97 0.34
C PHE A 181 5.76 11.87 -0.68
N ARG A 182 6.08 11.90 -1.97
CA ARG A 182 5.10 11.84 -3.06
C ARG A 182 5.54 10.85 -4.14
N LEU A 183 4.64 9.96 -4.53
CA LEU A 183 4.71 9.25 -5.82
C LEU A 183 3.59 9.78 -6.71
N VAL A 184 3.90 10.15 -7.94
CA VAL A 184 2.96 10.71 -8.91
C VAL A 184 3.09 9.98 -10.23
N ASP A 185 1.98 9.57 -10.83
CA ASP A 185 1.93 8.87 -12.12
C ASP A 185 2.87 7.66 -12.23
N CYS A 186 3.11 6.96 -11.10
CA CYS A 186 4.00 5.80 -11.08
C CYS A 186 3.28 4.52 -11.55
N TYR A 187 4.03 3.60 -12.14
CA TYR A 187 3.55 2.30 -12.59
C TYR A 187 4.35 1.17 -11.97
N ALA A 188 3.69 0.12 -11.51
CA ALA A 188 4.35 -1.06 -10.97
C ALA A 188 3.70 -2.35 -11.47
N GLU A 189 4.50 -3.28 -11.98
CA GLU A 189 4.01 -4.56 -12.50
C GLU A 189 4.85 -5.72 -12.01
N ARG A 190 4.19 -6.80 -11.57
CA ARG A 190 4.87 -8.03 -11.09
C ARG A 190 5.86 -7.67 -9.99
N VAL A 191 5.38 -7.00 -8.95
CA VAL A 191 6.20 -6.59 -7.81
C VAL A 191 5.53 -7.03 -6.50
N VAL A 192 6.28 -6.99 -5.41
CA VAL A 192 5.67 -7.10 -4.09
C VAL A 192 4.82 -5.87 -3.79
N GLY A 193 5.24 -4.66 -4.18
CA GLY A 193 4.35 -3.50 -4.15
C GLY A 193 5.01 -2.19 -4.58
N LEU A 194 4.19 -1.18 -4.88
CA LEU A 194 4.66 0.13 -5.33
C LEU A 194 5.36 0.89 -4.19
N LEU A 195 4.78 0.87 -2.99
CA LEU A 195 5.39 1.50 -1.82
C LEU A 195 5.22 0.64 -0.58
N GLY A 196 6.27 0.57 0.24
CA GLY A 196 6.25 0.00 1.58
C GLY A 196 6.88 0.93 2.62
N SER A 197 6.12 1.30 3.65
CA SER A 197 6.66 1.96 4.83
C SER A 197 7.30 0.93 5.78
N ASN A 198 8.56 1.14 6.14
CA ASN A 198 9.34 0.28 7.03
C ASN A 198 9.48 0.85 8.44
N ASN A 199 8.51 1.69 8.85
CA ASN A 199 8.38 2.18 10.21
C ASN A 199 7.69 1.15 11.11
N ASN A 200 7.79 1.36 12.42
CA ASN A 200 7.12 0.55 13.44
C ASN A 200 6.51 1.46 14.53
N ALA A 201 5.88 0.85 15.54
CA ALA A 201 5.25 1.57 16.65
C ALA A 201 6.17 2.63 17.29
N ALA A 202 7.45 2.30 17.50
CA ALA A 202 8.42 3.21 18.13
C ALA A 202 8.84 4.37 17.23
N SER A 203 8.79 4.20 15.90
CA SER A 203 9.19 5.23 14.94
C SER A 203 8.02 5.95 14.25
N ARG A 204 6.77 5.57 14.59
CA ARG A 204 5.54 6.12 13.98
C ARG A 204 5.50 7.65 13.96
N ASN A 205 5.94 8.28 15.05
CA ASN A 205 5.85 9.74 15.21
C ASN A 205 6.80 10.53 14.30
N TYR A 206 7.70 9.87 13.56
CA TYR A 206 8.70 10.52 12.74
C TYR A 206 8.32 10.71 11.28
N LEU A 207 7.22 10.12 10.81
CA LEU A 207 6.83 10.15 9.40
C LEU A 207 5.43 10.72 9.24
N SER A 208 5.25 11.72 8.37
CA SER A 208 3.94 12.30 8.05
C SER A 208 3.87 12.79 6.61
N ASN A 209 2.67 13.13 6.12
CA ASN A 209 2.46 13.74 4.79
C ASN A 209 3.02 12.84 3.66
N VAL A 210 2.42 11.66 3.48
CA VAL A 210 2.77 10.72 2.41
C VAL A 210 1.63 10.67 1.40
N SER A 211 1.95 10.87 0.13
CA SER A 211 1.00 10.80 -0.98
C SER A 211 1.47 9.79 -2.02
N VAL A 212 0.60 8.89 -2.47
CA VAL A 212 0.93 7.91 -3.50
C VAL A 212 -0.15 7.89 -4.56
N GLN A 213 0.24 8.16 -5.80
CA GLN A 213 -0.60 7.98 -6.98
C GLN A 213 0.08 7.05 -7.98
N GLY A 214 -0.67 6.09 -8.51
CA GLY A 214 -0.13 5.18 -9.52
C GLY A 214 -1.04 4.03 -9.93
N GLU A 215 -0.53 3.23 -10.86
CA GLU A 215 -1.15 2.01 -11.36
C GLU A 215 -0.31 0.80 -10.94
N VAL A 216 -0.95 -0.24 -10.40
CA VAL A 216 -0.29 -1.46 -9.92
C VAL A 216 -0.93 -2.70 -10.51
N ARG A 217 -0.13 -3.59 -11.09
CA ARG A 217 -0.61 -4.78 -11.81
C ARG A 217 0.11 -6.06 -11.42
N TYR A 218 -0.63 -7.15 -11.31
CA TYR A 218 -0.08 -8.49 -11.07
C TYR A 218 0.86 -8.53 -9.85
N SER A 219 0.45 -7.94 -8.74
CA SER A 219 1.32 -7.67 -7.58
C SER A 219 0.75 -8.22 -6.28
N TYR A 220 1.60 -8.36 -5.27
CA TYR A 220 1.14 -8.76 -3.93
C TYR A 220 0.40 -7.59 -3.25
N TYR A 221 1.06 -6.45 -3.13
CA TYR A 221 0.54 -5.22 -2.55
C TYR A 221 0.46 -4.11 -3.61
N GLY A 222 -0.50 -3.20 -3.46
CA GLY A 222 -0.44 -1.88 -4.09
C GLY A 222 0.48 -0.99 -3.27
N VAL A 223 0.00 -0.56 -2.08
CA VAL A 223 0.73 0.30 -1.16
C VAL A 223 0.61 -0.21 0.28
N GLY A 224 1.73 -0.21 1.01
CA GLY A 224 1.80 -0.42 2.46
C GLY A 224 2.17 0.88 3.17
N VAL A 225 1.22 1.46 3.91
CA VAL A 225 1.36 2.74 4.64
C VAL A 225 1.00 2.53 6.11
N SER A 226 1.91 1.87 6.82
CA SER A 226 1.78 1.51 8.23
C SER A 226 2.75 2.32 9.08
N PHE A 227 2.33 2.68 10.30
CA PHE A 227 3.12 3.44 11.24
C PHE A 227 3.59 4.79 10.68
N ILE A 228 2.65 5.52 10.11
CA ILE A 228 2.78 6.92 9.70
C ILE A 228 1.94 7.75 10.65
N ARG A 229 2.52 8.83 11.21
CA ARG A 229 1.89 9.68 12.21
C ARG A 229 0.54 10.20 11.73
N GLU A 230 0.54 10.87 10.57
CA GLU A 230 -0.66 11.49 10.01
C GLU A 230 -0.50 11.89 8.53
N ASN A 231 -1.64 12.21 7.90
CA ASN A 231 -1.76 12.81 6.58
C ASN A 231 -1.26 11.88 5.47
N VAL A 232 -2.02 10.81 5.22
CA VAL A 232 -1.71 9.84 4.17
C VAL A 232 -2.78 9.91 3.08
N ASN A 233 -2.35 10.10 1.82
CA ASN A 233 -3.24 10.12 0.67
C ASN A 233 -2.81 9.03 -0.32
N VAL A 234 -3.75 8.20 -0.77
CA VAL A 234 -3.46 7.14 -1.75
C VAL A 234 -4.53 7.15 -2.84
N GLY A 235 -4.09 7.23 -4.09
CA GLY A 235 -4.92 7.09 -5.29
C GLY A 235 -4.37 5.97 -6.16
N LEU A 236 -5.05 4.83 -6.28
CA LEU A 236 -4.54 3.70 -7.05
C LEU A 236 -5.52 3.18 -8.07
N VAL A 237 -4.97 2.72 -9.19
CA VAL A 237 -5.63 1.78 -10.09
C VAL A 237 -4.93 0.44 -9.96
N CYS A 238 -5.69 -0.61 -9.67
CA CYS A 238 -5.17 -1.93 -9.41
C CYS A 238 -5.80 -2.96 -10.36
N HIS A 239 -4.95 -3.82 -10.92
CA HIS A 239 -5.41 -5.00 -11.66
C HIS A 239 -4.68 -6.25 -11.19
N ASN A 240 -5.41 -7.27 -10.73
CA ASN A 240 -4.81 -8.49 -10.19
C ASN A 240 -3.79 -8.18 -9.07
N VAL A 241 -4.27 -7.52 -8.01
CA VAL A 241 -3.47 -7.16 -6.83
C VAL A 241 -4.07 -7.83 -5.60
N ARG A 242 -3.25 -8.59 -4.83
CA ARG A 242 -3.76 -9.36 -3.69
C ARG A 242 -4.29 -8.47 -2.58
N ARG A 243 -3.63 -7.32 -2.34
CA ARG A 243 -4.07 -6.24 -1.44
C ARG A 243 -3.71 -4.89 -2.04
N ALA A 244 -4.68 -4.08 -2.46
CA ALA A 244 -4.39 -2.74 -2.95
C ALA A 244 -3.78 -1.86 -1.86
N LEU A 245 -4.25 -2.00 -0.61
CA LEU A 245 -3.78 -1.19 0.50
C LEU A 245 -3.68 -1.99 1.80
N VAL A 246 -2.56 -1.83 2.51
CA VAL A 246 -2.45 -2.17 3.93
C VAL A 246 -2.03 -0.93 4.69
N ALA A 247 -2.88 -0.51 5.63
CA ALA A 247 -2.71 0.74 6.35
C ALA A 247 -2.93 0.48 7.84
N SER A 248 -1.84 0.52 8.61
CA SER A 248 -1.89 0.28 10.06
C SER A 248 -1.50 1.51 10.87
N SER A 249 -2.23 1.76 11.96
CA SER A 249 -1.83 2.71 13.00
C SER A 249 -1.55 4.12 12.44
N LEU A 250 -2.56 4.76 11.87
CA LEU A 250 -2.46 6.03 11.16
C LEU A 250 -3.64 6.95 11.44
N LYS A 251 -3.44 8.25 11.17
CA LYS A 251 -4.44 9.30 11.38
C LYS A 251 -4.59 10.22 10.17
N ASN A 252 -5.78 10.78 9.96
CA ASN A 252 -6.07 11.78 8.93
C ASN A 252 -5.64 11.27 7.54
N ALA A 253 -6.39 10.33 6.98
CA ALA A 253 -6.04 9.72 5.71
C ALA A 253 -7.20 9.63 4.73
N ASN A 254 -6.86 9.64 3.45
CA ASN A 254 -7.82 9.55 2.35
C ASN A 254 -7.32 8.58 1.29
N PHE A 255 -8.13 7.57 0.98
CA PHE A 255 -7.79 6.52 0.04
C PHE A 255 -8.87 6.41 -1.04
N VAL A 256 -8.45 6.41 -2.30
CA VAL A 256 -9.32 6.21 -3.48
C VAL A 256 -8.70 5.11 -4.33
N ILE A 257 -9.42 4.01 -4.52
CA ILE A 257 -8.90 2.82 -5.18
C ILE A 257 -9.89 2.33 -6.22
N PHE A 258 -9.41 2.15 -7.45
CA PHE A 258 -10.12 1.42 -8.49
C PHE A 258 -9.46 0.05 -8.62
N ALA A 259 -10.20 -1.04 -8.48
CA ALA A 259 -9.65 -2.39 -8.54
C ALA A 259 -10.42 -3.30 -9.50
N SER A 260 -9.69 -4.13 -10.22
CA SER A 260 -10.24 -5.22 -11.03
C SER A 260 -9.40 -6.48 -10.85
N SER A 261 -10.04 -7.66 -10.94
CA SER A 261 -9.34 -8.94 -10.85
C SER A 261 -9.93 -9.99 -11.77
N SER A 262 -9.07 -10.86 -12.28
CA SER A 262 -9.42 -12.14 -12.90
C SER A 262 -9.65 -13.21 -11.83
N SER A 263 -10.53 -14.18 -12.10
CA SER A 263 -10.93 -15.21 -11.12
C SER A 263 -9.82 -16.19 -10.73
N ASN A 264 -8.75 -16.29 -11.52
CA ASN A 264 -7.61 -17.17 -11.31
C ASN A 264 -6.47 -16.52 -10.50
N TRP A 265 -6.55 -15.22 -10.20
CA TRP A 265 -5.51 -14.55 -9.44
C TRP A 265 -5.58 -14.90 -7.94
N PRO A 266 -4.43 -15.18 -7.26
CA PRO A 266 -4.45 -15.51 -5.84
C PRO A 266 -5.01 -14.39 -4.98
N GLY A 267 -5.85 -14.78 -4.03
CA GLY A 267 -6.57 -13.86 -3.15
C GLY A 267 -5.86 -13.46 -1.87
N SER A 268 -6.58 -12.69 -1.05
CA SER A 268 -6.23 -12.42 0.36
C SER A 268 -7.47 -12.12 1.21
N ASN A 269 -7.31 -11.89 2.52
CA ASN A 269 -8.44 -11.58 3.40
C ASN A 269 -9.04 -10.17 3.21
N GLY A 270 -8.34 -9.23 2.55
CA GLY A 270 -8.86 -7.88 2.32
C GLY A 270 -8.20 -7.17 1.15
N LEU A 271 -8.98 -6.55 0.26
CA LEU A 271 -8.43 -5.66 -0.79
C LEU A 271 -7.79 -4.42 -0.14
N VAL A 272 -8.52 -3.79 0.78
CA VAL A 272 -8.04 -2.75 1.69
C VAL A 272 -8.10 -3.27 3.11
N SER A 273 -6.98 -3.23 3.82
CA SER A 273 -6.93 -3.54 5.25
C SER A 273 -6.57 -2.29 6.05
N LEU A 274 -7.51 -1.82 6.86
CA LEU A 274 -7.25 -0.87 7.94
C LEU A 274 -6.96 -1.66 9.19
N ALA A 275 -5.78 -1.50 9.78
CA ALA A 275 -5.34 -2.33 10.89
C ALA A 275 -4.88 -1.53 12.11
N THR A 276 -5.05 -2.11 13.30
CA THR A 276 -4.32 -1.66 14.49
C THR A 276 -3.96 -2.84 15.36
N SER A 277 -2.73 -2.83 15.88
CA SER A 277 -2.25 -3.82 16.85
C SER A 277 -2.54 -3.44 18.31
N GLY A 278 -3.20 -2.31 18.54
CA GLY A 278 -3.50 -1.76 19.86
C GLY A 278 -3.07 -0.29 20.02
N ALA A 279 -3.51 0.33 21.11
CA ALA A 279 -3.29 1.75 21.38
C ALA A 279 -1.80 2.14 21.41
N SER A 280 -0.94 1.28 21.97
CA SER A 280 0.51 1.51 22.01
C SER A 280 1.12 1.58 20.61
N SER A 281 0.66 0.73 19.70
CA SER A 281 1.08 0.66 18.31
C SER A 281 0.47 1.77 17.45
N GLY A 282 -0.67 2.30 17.89
CA GLY A 282 -1.40 3.41 17.29
C GLY A 282 -2.77 2.98 16.79
N ASN A 283 -3.75 3.86 16.96
CA ASN A 283 -5.11 3.65 16.50
C ASN A 283 -5.26 4.01 15.01
N VAL A 284 -6.43 3.69 14.44
CA VAL A 284 -6.85 4.21 13.13
C VAL A 284 -7.92 5.27 13.36
N GLU A 285 -7.66 6.51 12.94
CA GLU A 285 -8.58 7.62 13.21
C GLU A 285 -8.69 8.61 12.05
N ASN A 286 -9.90 9.12 11.79
CA ASN A 286 -10.17 10.13 10.75
C ASN A 286 -9.71 9.65 9.37
N VAL A 287 -10.32 8.56 8.90
CA VAL A 287 -9.95 7.93 7.62
C VAL A 287 -11.13 7.95 6.67
N ARG A 288 -10.90 8.34 5.42
CA ARG A 288 -11.83 8.14 4.31
C ARG A 288 -11.28 7.09 3.36
N VAL A 289 -12.10 6.13 2.96
CA VAL A 289 -11.77 5.09 1.99
C VAL A 289 -12.89 4.99 0.97
N GLN A 290 -12.56 5.11 -0.31
CA GLN A 290 -13.46 4.80 -1.41
C GLN A 290 -12.82 3.72 -2.29
N VAL A 291 -13.58 2.68 -2.56
CA VAL A 291 -13.16 1.57 -3.42
C VAL A 291 -14.23 1.30 -4.48
N ASP A 292 -13.83 1.41 -5.74
CA ASP A 292 -14.65 1.02 -6.87
C ASP A 292 -14.07 -0.29 -7.46
N VAL A 293 -14.88 -1.34 -7.52
CA VAL A 293 -14.41 -2.69 -7.87
C VAL A 293 -15.19 -3.30 -9.03
N SER A 294 -14.50 -4.05 -9.87
CA SER A 294 -15.05 -4.81 -10.99
C SER A 294 -14.37 -6.17 -11.14
N GLY A 295 -14.93 -7.05 -11.98
CA GLY A 295 -14.38 -8.39 -12.21
C GLY A 295 -14.62 -9.36 -11.04
N ALA A 296 -13.79 -10.39 -10.92
CA ALA A 296 -13.94 -11.43 -9.91
C ALA A 296 -13.52 -10.93 -8.53
N CYS A 297 -14.23 -11.37 -7.48
CA CYS A 297 -13.77 -11.13 -6.11
C CYS A 297 -12.79 -12.22 -5.68
N ILE A 298 -11.54 -11.84 -5.57
CA ILE A 298 -10.45 -12.68 -5.06
C ILE A 298 -10.17 -12.39 -3.57
N HIS A 299 -11.02 -11.61 -2.89
CA HIS A 299 -10.79 -11.17 -1.52
C HIS A 299 -11.90 -11.67 -0.60
N SER A 300 -11.58 -11.98 0.67
CA SER A 300 -12.64 -12.26 1.65
C SER A 300 -13.51 -11.03 1.90
N ALA A 301 -12.90 -9.84 1.87
CA ALA A 301 -13.59 -8.56 1.91
C ALA A 301 -12.94 -7.48 1.04
N TYR A 302 -13.72 -6.48 0.64
CA TYR A 302 -13.18 -5.29 -0.05
C TYR A 302 -12.53 -4.32 0.96
N ILE A 303 -13.22 -4.02 2.07
CA ILE A 303 -12.64 -3.26 3.19
C ILE A 303 -12.67 -4.14 4.44
N HIS A 304 -11.49 -4.33 5.01
CA HIS A 304 -11.26 -5.14 6.21
C HIS A 304 -10.78 -4.25 7.35
N PHE A 305 -11.61 -4.13 8.39
CA PHE A 305 -11.32 -3.47 9.65
C PHE A 305 -10.75 -4.48 10.63
N TYR A 306 -9.44 -4.43 10.82
CA TYR A 306 -8.68 -5.53 11.40
C TYR A 306 -7.98 -5.13 12.71
N HIS A 307 -8.52 -5.60 13.83
CA HIS A 307 -7.79 -5.58 15.10
C HIS A 307 -6.82 -6.77 15.15
N GLN A 308 -5.55 -6.51 15.42
CA GLN A 308 -4.52 -7.55 15.54
C GLN A 308 -3.89 -7.59 16.93
N GLY A 309 -3.48 -8.77 17.38
CA GLY A 309 -2.63 -8.95 18.54
C GLY A 309 -3.33 -8.79 19.90
N HIS A 310 -2.57 -9.07 20.96
CA HIS A 310 -3.09 -9.27 22.31
C HIS A 310 -3.48 -7.98 23.06
N GLU A 311 -3.04 -6.79 22.62
CA GLU A 311 -3.28 -5.56 23.38
C GLU A 311 -4.79 -5.28 23.47
N VAL A 312 -5.33 -5.15 24.68
CA VAL A 312 -6.78 -4.97 24.86
C VAL A 312 -7.24 -3.55 24.54
N ALA A 313 -6.35 -2.56 24.70
CA ALA A 313 -6.64 -1.16 24.42
C ALA A 313 -6.46 -0.87 22.93
N GLY A 314 -7.33 -0.04 22.36
CA GLY A 314 -7.25 0.40 20.97
C GLY A 314 -8.62 0.70 20.38
N TYR A 315 -8.63 1.46 19.30
CA TYR A 315 -9.86 1.78 18.58
C TYR A 315 -9.61 2.03 17.08
N MET A 316 -10.70 1.89 16.33
CA MET A 316 -10.88 2.49 15.02
C MET A 316 -12.04 3.47 15.08
N ARG A 317 -11.81 4.72 14.67
CA ARG A 317 -12.78 5.79 14.90
C ARG A 317 -12.85 6.84 13.81
N ASN A 318 -14.04 7.42 13.60
CA ASN A 318 -14.29 8.46 12.59
C ASN A 318 -13.84 7.99 11.20
N ILE A 319 -14.43 6.90 10.73
CA ILE A 319 -14.08 6.32 9.43
C ILE A 319 -15.28 6.44 8.50
N ASP A 320 -15.03 6.87 7.28
CA ASP A 320 -15.98 6.98 6.17
C ASP A 320 -15.51 5.99 5.09
N ALA A 321 -16.24 4.90 4.89
CA ALA A 321 -15.85 3.81 4.00
C ALA A 321 -16.93 3.54 2.96
N THR A 322 -16.56 3.68 1.69
CA THR A 322 -17.44 3.48 0.52
C THR A 322 -16.93 2.33 -0.34
N VAL A 323 -17.80 1.39 -0.69
CA VAL A 323 -17.50 0.31 -1.66
C VAL A 323 -18.55 0.28 -2.76
N ASN A 324 -18.13 0.45 -4.01
CA ASN A 324 -19.00 0.35 -5.18
C ASN A 324 -18.61 -0.87 -6.03
N VAL A 325 -19.52 -1.83 -6.15
CA VAL A 325 -19.33 -3.05 -6.96
C VAL A 325 -20.02 -2.88 -8.30
N ILE A 326 -19.21 -2.75 -9.36
CA ILE A 326 -19.64 -2.50 -10.74
C ILE A 326 -19.63 -3.82 -11.51
N ASP A 327 -20.77 -4.19 -12.10
CA ASP A 327 -20.93 -5.29 -13.07
C ASP A 327 -20.21 -6.61 -12.68
N SER A 328 -20.42 -7.05 -11.45
CA SER A 328 -19.78 -8.25 -10.91
C SER A 328 -20.77 -9.16 -10.18
N ASP A 329 -20.63 -10.48 -10.42
CA ASP A 329 -21.27 -11.57 -9.66
C ASP A 329 -20.48 -11.89 -8.36
N SER A 330 -19.82 -10.87 -7.79
CA SER A 330 -18.96 -10.99 -6.61
C SER A 330 -19.66 -11.67 -5.44
N THR A 331 -18.93 -12.60 -4.81
CA THR A 331 -19.32 -13.30 -3.58
C THR A 331 -18.60 -12.76 -2.34
N GLY A 332 -17.78 -11.71 -2.49
CA GLY A 332 -17.00 -11.13 -1.39
C GLY A 332 -17.84 -10.39 -0.36
N THR A 333 -17.23 -10.07 0.77
CA THR A 333 -17.87 -9.17 1.76
C THR A 333 -17.51 -7.72 1.45
N LEU A 334 -18.44 -6.77 1.53
CA LEU A 334 -18.05 -5.35 1.39
C LEU A 334 -17.21 -4.91 2.58
N PHE A 335 -17.73 -5.11 3.80
CA PHE A 335 -17.11 -4.70 5.05
C PHE A 335 -16.96 -5.88 6.02
N LEU A 336 -15.73 -6.18 6.40
CA LEU A 336 -15.40 -7.21 7.39
C LEU A 336 -14.79 -6.57 8.63
N PHE A 337 -15.28 -6.95 9.81
CA PHE A 337 -14.73 -6.57 11.11
C PHE A 337 -14.29 -7.82 11.87
N ASP A 338 -13.03 -7.84 12.30
CA ASP A 338 -12.51 -8.90 13.15
C ASP A 338 -11.39 -8.43 14.09
N HIS A 339 -11.14 -9.27 15.09
CA HIS A 339 -10.01 -9.19 16.00
C HIS A 339 -9.30 -10.55 15.98
N GLU A 340 -8.08 -10.58 15.48
CA GLU A 340 -7.24 -11.78 15.48
C GLU A 340 -6.12 -11.66 16.49
N ILE A 341 -5.89 -12.76 17.21
CA ILE A 341 -4.78 -12.94 18.14
C ILE A 341 -4.04 -14.21 17.71
N ASP A 342 -4.59 -15.37 18.08
CA ASP A 342 -4.16 -16.71 17.68
C ASP A 342 -5.28 -17.40 16.87
N GLY A 343 -5.89 -16.62 15.98
CA GLY A 343 -7.18 -16.92 15.34
C GLY A 343 -8.21 -15.84 15.62
N VAL A 344 -9.27 -15.83 14.81
CA VAL A 344 -10.33 -14.82 14.89
C VAL A 344 -11.16 -15.03 16.15
N GLN A 345 -11.26 -13.98 16.96
CA GLN A 345 -12.00 -13.99 18.22
C GLN A 345 -13.47 -13.66 17.98
N SER A 346 -14.38 -14.25 18.75
CA SER A 346 -15.82 -13.93 18.66
C SER A 346 -16.18 -12.58 19.30
N THR A 347 -15.31 -12.05 20.16
CA THR A 347 -15.49 -10.76 20.85
C THR A 347 -14.19 -9.97 20.89
N THR A 348 -14.28 -8.66 21.09
CA THR A 348 -13.12 -7.79 21.30
C THR A 348 -13.39 -6.74 22.38
N ARG A 349 -12.36 -6.32 23.11
CA ARG A 349 -12.45 -5.17 24.03
C ARG A 349 -12.15 -3.83 23.36
N ARG A 350 -11.57 -3.88 22.16
CA ARG A 350 -11.29 -2.70 21.34
C ARG A 350 -12.58 -2.20 20.71
N THR A 351 -12.57 -0.93 20.30
CA THR A 351 -13.79 -0.24 19.91
C THR A 351 -13.83 0.06 18.41
N TRP A 352 -14.99 -0.18 17.79
CA TRP A 352 -15.37 0.33 16.47
C TRP A 352 -16.34 1.50 16.70
N ASP A 353 -15.96 2.73 16.38
CA ASP A 353 -16.78 3.89 16.76
C ASP A 353 -16.88 4.98 15.69
N ARG A 354 -18.09 5.45 15.40
CA ARG A 354 -18.37 6.43 14.36
C ARG A 354 -17.76 6.02 13.02
N ILE A 355 -18.11 4.81 12.59
CA ILE A 355 -17.74 4.26 11.29
C ILE A 355 -18.96 4.32 10.38
N SER A 356 -18.91 5.11 9.32
CA SER A 356 -19.96 5.21 8.31
C SER A 356 -19.61 4.34 7.11
N LEU A 357 -20.57 3.51 6.71
CA LEU A 357 -20.44 2.51 5.65
C LEU A 357 -21.44 2.81 4.53
N HIS A 358 -20.88 3.03 3.34
CA HIS A 358 -21.59 3.46 2.14
C HIS A 358 -21.29 2.53 0.97
N GLY A 359 -22.12 2.57 -0.07
CA GLY A 359 -21.79 1.81 -1.27
C GLY A 359 -22.93 1.53 -2.21
N THR A 360 -22.57 0.93 -3.32
CA THR A 360 -23.51 0.46 -4.34
C THR A 360 -23.12 -0.96 -4.74
N VAL A 361 -24.12 -1.82 -4.93
CA VAL A 361 -23.90 -3.19 -5.40
C VAL A 361 -24.70 -3.43 -6.67
N SER A 362 -24.10 -4.17 -7.61
CA SER A 362 -24.80 -4.64 -8.81
C SER A 362 -26.01 -5.50 -8.42
N ARG A 363 -27.01 -5.60 -9.31
CA ARG A 363 -28.17 -6.48 -9.08
C ARG A 363 -27.80 -7.95 -8.89
N ASN A 364 -26.66 -8.37 -9.41
CA ASN A 364 -26.19 -9.75 -9.37
C ASN A 364 -25.20 -10.01 -8.22
N PHE A 365 -24.96 -9.04 -7.35
CA PHE A 365 -24.08 -9.22 -6.20
C PHE A 365 -24.62 -10.34 -5.27
N ARG A 366 -23.79 -11.35 -5.01
CA ARG A 366 -24.13 -12.53 -4.19
C ARG A 366 -23.41 -12.57 -2.84
N GLY A 367 -22.56 -11.57 -2.58
CA GLY A 367 -21.76 -11.47 -1.37
C GLY A 367 -22.52 -10.97 -0.14
N CYS A 368 -21.76 -10.66 0.91
CA CYS A 368 -22.27 -10.08 2.15
C CYS A 368 -22.00 -8.56 2.16
N ILE A 369 -22.91 -7.77 2.74
CA ILE A 369 -22.65 -6.34 2.95
C ILE A 369 -21.70 -6.16 4.14
N ILE A 370 -22.10 -6.70 5.29
CA ILE A 370 -21.32 -6.61 6.53
C ILE A 370 -21.18 -8.00 7.13
N VAL A 371 -19.96 -8.32 7.55
CA VAL A 371 -19.67 -9.40 8.48
C VAL A 371 -18.92 -8.82 9.68
N ASN A 372 -19.53 -8.90 10.86
CA ASN A 372 -18.87 -8.58 12.11
C ASN A 372 -18.59 -9.86 12.90
N THR A 373 -17.36 -10.35 12.82
CA THR A 373 -16.95 -11.60 13.47
C THR A 373 -16.58 -11.40 14.94
N SER A 374 -16.08 -10.20 15.29
CA SER A 374 -15.58 -9.89 16.63
C SER A 374 -16.39 -8.76 17.25
N VAL A 375 -17.44 -9.15 17.99
CA VAL A 375 -18.37 -8.18 18.59
C VAL A 375 -17.65 -7.41 19.72
N PRO A 376 -17.63 -6.06 19.67
CA PRO A 376 -17.01 -5.27 20.72
C PRO A 376 -17.82 -5.31 22.02
N MET A 377 -17.12 -5.49 23.14
CA MET A 377 -17.69 -5.42 24.49
C MET A 377 -17.93 -3.98 24.94
N SER A 378 -17.17 -3.03 24.37
CA SER A 378 -17.24 -1.60 24.66
C SER A 378 -18.24 -0.90 23.72
N PRO A 379 -18.94 0.15 24.18
CA PRO A 379 -19.88 0.88 23.32
C PRO A 379 -19.20 1.53 22.11
N GLY A 380 -19.90 1.52 20.97
CA GLY A 380 -19.48 2.18 19.75
C GLY A 380 -20.63 2.26 18.75
N VAL A 381 -20.48 3.02 17.68
CA VAL A 381 -21.53 3.18 16.67
C VAL A 381 -20.99 2.90 15.27
N ILE A 382 -21.68 2.03 14.54
CA ILE A 382 -21.46 1.81 13.11
C ILE A 382 -22.73 2.26 12.38
N TYR A 383 -22.54 3.14 11.41
CA TYR A 383 -23.58 3.68 10.56
C TYR A 383 -23.59 2.96 9.21
N LEU A 384 -24.75 2.48 8.77
CA LEU A 384 -24.90 1.80 7.48
C LEU A 384 -25.98 2.50 6.65
N ASP A 385 -25.69 2.77 5.39
CA ASP A 385 -26.69 3.28 4.44
C ASP A 385 -27.93 2.37 4.37
N ARG A 386 -29.12 2.99 4.42
CA ARG A 386 -30.39 2.27 4.49
C ARG A 386 -30.60 1.27 3.35
N HIS A 387 -30.26 1.62 2.11
CA HIS A 387 -30.46 0.72 0.96
C HIS A 387 -29.56 -0.52 1.03
N LEU A 388 -28.35 -0.40 1.60
CA LEU A 388 -27.49 -1.54 1.86
C LEU A 388 -28.07 -2.44 2.95
N ALA A 389 -28.64 -1.86 4.01
CA ALA A 389 -29.26 -2.63 5.09
C ALA A 389 -30.51 -3.41 4.66
N GLN A 390 -31.20 -2.96 3.61
CA GLN A 390 -32.36 -3.65 3.04
C GLN A 390 -31.97 -4.87 2.18
N SER A 391 -30.71 -4.97 1.76
CA SER A 391 -30.19 -6.15 1.08
C SER A 391 -29.96 -7.28 2.10
N ARG A 392 -30.50 -8.47 1.86
CA ARG A 392 -30.71 -9.55 2.85
C ARG A 392 -29.44 -10.25 3.40
N ASN A 393 -28.25 -9.65 3.30
CA ASN A 393 -26.96 -10.31 3.56
C ASN A 393 -26.08 -9.59 4.60
N CYS A 394 -26.65 -9.26 5.77
CA CYS A 394 -25.89 -8.73 6.92
C CYS A 394 -25.77 -9.79 8.02
N LYS A 395 -24.56 -10.06 8.53
CA LYS A 395 -24.29 -11.07 9.57
C LYS A 395 -23.61 -10.46 10.80
N GLY A 396 -23.99 -10.92 12.00
CA GLY A 396 -23.39 -10.48 13.28
C GLY A 396 -23.96 -9.17 13.86
N LEU A 397 -25.18 -8.78 13.47
CA LEU A 397 -25.86 -7.54 13.91
C LEU A 397 -26.78 -7.70 15.14
N GLY A 398 -26.52 -8.69 16.01
CA GLY A 398 -27.48 -9.17 17.02
C GLY A 398 -28.10 -8.08 17.93
N SER A 399 -29.39 -8.27 18.28
CA SER A 399 -30.26 -7.39 19.08
C SER A 399 -29.93 -7.31 20.59
N GLY A 400 -28.65 -7.35 20.91
CA GLY A 400 -28.10 -7.22 22.27
C GLY A 400 -26.65 -6.71 22.28
N CYS A 401 -26.20 -6.09 21.18
CA CYS A 401 -24.84 -5.56 21.06
C CYS A 401 -24.69 -4.21 21.78
N ASN A 402 -23.58 -4.03 22.52
CA ASN A 402 -23.17 -2.71 23.04
C ASN A 402 -22.73 -1.76 21.92
N THR A 403 -22.40 -2.29 20.72
CA THR A 403 -22.29 -1.48 19.51
C THR A 403 -23.63 -1.42 18.81
N SER A 404 -24.15 -0.20 18.69
CA SER A 404 -25.38 0.07 17.95
C SER A 404 -25.08 0.20 16.46
N PHE A 405 -25.77 -0.59 15.65
CA PHE A 405 -25.85 -0.34 14.22
C PHE A 405 -26.99 0.66 13.97
N VAL A 406 -26.64 1.83 13.46
CA VAL A 406 -27.61 2.90 13.20
C VAL A 406 -27.76 3.04 11.68
N LEU A 407 -29.00 2.97 11.19
CA LEU A 407 -29.30 3.17 9.77
C LEU A 407 -29.22 4.66 9.43
N LEU A 408 -28.38 5.02 8.46
CA LEU A 408 -28.32 6.37 7.90
C LEU A 408 -29.53 6.61 7.00
N LYS A 409 -30.05 7.85 7.02
CA LYS A 409 -31.30 8.24 6.33
C LYS A 409 -31.19 8.17 4.82
#